data_AF-A0A357KTQ4-F1
#
_entry.id   AF-A0A357KTQ4-F1
#
_cell.length_a   1.000
_cell.length_b   1.000
_cell.length_c   1.000
_cell.angle_alpha   90.00
_cell.angle_beta   90.00
_cell.angle_gamma   90.00
#
_symmetry.space_group_name_H-M   'P 1'
#
loop_
_entity.id
_entity.type
_entity.pdbx_description
1 polymer ?
#
loop_
_entity_poly.entity_id
_entity_poly.type
_entity_poly.pdbx_seq_one_letter_code
_entity_poly.pdbx_strand_id
1 'polypeptide(L)' 'MKGSVVRATDGTAQRRLVGALDEPRTATDLCRITDLPAQAVQAEITVLEIRRVVTRSRDGWVSLCKS' A
#
# COMPACT_ATOMS: atom_id res chain seq x y z
N MET A 1 -4.75 30.62 3.46
CA MET A 1 -4.64 29.48 2.52
C MET A 1 -3.76 28.42 3.17
N LYS A 2 -4.34 27.34 3.71
CA LYS A 2 -3.54 26.22 4.25
C LYS A 2 -3.23 25.29 3.07
N GLY A 3 -2.02 25.43 2.53
CA GLY A 3 -1.54 24.54 1.47
C GLY A 3 -1.46 23.11 2.01
N SER A 4 -2.36 22.25 1.56
CA SER A 4 -2.21 20.81 1.72
C SER A 4 -0.98 20.39 0.92
N VAL A 5 0.13 20.21 1.62
CA VAL A 5 1.32 19.57 1.07
C VAL A 5 0.94 18.11 0.84
N VAL A 6 0.54 17.79 -0.39
CA VAL A 6 0.49 16.41 -0.87
C VAL A 6 1.92 15.92 -0.84
N ARG A 7 2.33 15.28 0.26
CA ARG A 7 3.65 14.66 0.35
C ARG A 7 3.71 13.65 -0.79
N ALA A 8 4.65 13.86 -1.71
CA ALA A 8 5.08 12.81 -2.62
C ALA A 8 5.35 11.59 -1.76
N THR A 9 4.55 10.55 -1.92
CA THR A 9 4.76 9.32 -1.18
C THR A 9 6.04 8.72 -1.72
N ASP A 10 7.08 8.87 -0.91
CA ASP A 10 8.43 8.44 -1.21
C ASP A 10 8.39 7.01 -1.75
N GLY A 11 9.12 6.71 -2.83
CA GLY A 11 9.22 5.33 -3.36
C GLY A 11 9.68 4.31 -2.30
N THR A 12 10.14 4.78 -1.15
CA THR A 12 10.41 4.02 0.07
C THR A 12 9.15 3.38 0.68
N ALA A 13 8.01 4.08 0.74
CA ALA A 13 6.76 3.53 1.29
C ALA A 13 6.21 2.40 0.41
N GLN A 14 6.22 2.60 -0.91
CA GLN A 14 5.85 1.58 -1.89
C GLN A 14 6.74 0.35 -1.79
N ARG A 15 8.06 0.53 -1.72
CA ARG A 15 9.01 -0.57 -1.55
C ARG A 15 8.76 -1.36 -0.27
N ARG A 16 8.49 -0.68 0.85
CA ARG A 16 8.15 -1.35 2.13
C ARG A 16 6.86 -2.15 2.01
N LEU A 17 5.82 -1.60 1.38
CA LEU A 17 4.54 -2.31 1.19
C LEU A 17 4.68 -3.53 0.29
N VAL A 18 5.38 -3.39 -0.85
CA VAL A 18 5.64 -4.51 -1.76
C VAL A 18 6.46 -5.59 -1.06
N GLY A 19 7.51 -5.20 -0.32
CA GLY A 19 8.32 -6.15 0.45
C GLY A 19 7.59 -6.81 1.62
N ALA A 20 6.52 -6.20 2.15
CA ALA A 20 5.69 -6.82 3.17
C ALA A 20 4.70 -7.86 2.60
N LEU A 21 4.53 -7.92 1.28
CA LEU A 21 3.56 -8.75 0.57
C LEU A 21 4.19 -10.05 0.00
N ASP A 22 5.14 -10.66 0.71
CA ASP A 22 5.63 -12.02 0.38
C ASP A 22 4.50 -13.07 0.44
N GLU A 23 3.48 -12.81 1.25
CA GLU A 23 2.21 -13.55 1.31
C GLU A 23 1.03 -12.56 1.26
N PRO A 24 -0.19 -13.01 0.89
CA PRO A 24 -1.38 -12.18 0.97
C PRO A 24 -1.58 -11.61 2.39
N ARG A 25 -1.83 -10.31 2.52
CA ARG A 25 -2.07 -9.65 3.81
C ARG A 25 -3.23 -8.67 3.77
N THR A 26 -3.81 -8.36 4.92
CA THR A 26 -4.80 -7.29 5.01
C THR A 26 -4.14 -5.92 5.09
N ALA A 27 -4.88 -4.86 4.77
CA ALA A 27 -4.39 -3.49 4.95
C ALA A 27 -4.01 -3.19 6.41
N THR A 28 -4.72 -3.77 7.38
CA THR A 28 -4.42 -3.63 8.81
C THR A 28 -3.04 -4.21 9.15
N ASP A 29 -2.71 -5.39 8.60
CA ASP A 29 -1.41 -6.01 8.82
C ASP A 29 -0.29 -5.19 8.17
N LEU A 30 -0.54 -4.67 6.97
CA LEU A 30 0.41 -3.79 6.28
C LEU A 30 0.68 -2.51 7.06
N CYS A 31 -0.33 -1.92 7.73
CA CYS A 31 -0.11 -0.78 8.62
C CYS A 31 0.84 -1.13 9.77
N ARG A 32 0.64 -2.29 10.41
CA ARG A 32 1.48 -2.74 11.53
C ARG A 32 2.92 -3.02 11.10
N ILE A 33 3.11 -3.67 9.96
CA ILE A 33 4.44 -4.08 9.47
C ILE A 33 5.25 -2.87 8.97
N THR A 34 4.59 -1.93 8.29
CA THR A 34 5.26 -0.78 7.66
C THR A 34 5.35 0.45 8.56
N ASP A 35 4.68 0.42 9.72
CA ASP A 35 4.50 1.55 10.63
C ASP A 35 3.93 2.80 9.92
N LEU A 36 3.07 2.54 8.93
CA LEU A 36 2.40 3.58 8.14
C LEU A 36 0.97 3.78 8.64
N PRO A 37 0.46 5.02 8.64
CA PRO A 37 -0.93 5.27 8.97
C PRO A 37 -1.85 4.66 7.91
N ALA A 38 -3.03 4.20 8.32
CA ALA A 38 -3.97 3.49 7.46
C ALA A 38 -4.31 4.26 6.17
N GLN A 39 -4.45 5.59 6.25
CA GLN A 39 -4.71 6.41 5.07
C GLN A 39 -3.57 6.37 4.05
N ALA A 40 -2.31 6.39 4.51
CA ALA A 40 -1.15 6.28 3.63
C ALA A 40 -1.05 4.89 3.00
N VAL A 41 -1.26 3.83 3.80
CA VAL A 41 -1.28 2.45 3.29
C VAL A 41 -2.35 2.28 2.20
N GLN A 42 -3.57 2.80 2.42
CA GLN A 42 -4.65 2.73 1.42
C GLN A 42 -4.32 3.52 0.15
N ALA A 43 -3.73 4.71 0.28
CA ALA A 43 -3.29 5.50 -0.86
C ALA A 43 -2.24 4.73 -1.69
N GLU A 44 -1.24 4.15 -1.02
CA GLU A 44 -0.18 3.40 -1.69
C GLU A 44 -0.69 2.10 -2.33
N ILE A 45 -1.55 1.34 -1.65
CA ILE A 45 -2.19 0.15 -2.22
C ILE A 45 -2.96 0.53 -3.50
N THR A 46 -3.70 1.64 -3.47
CA THR A 46 -4.46 2.12 -4.63
C THR A 46 -3.54 2.46 -5.80
N VAL A 47 -2.43 3.16 -5.54
CA VAL A 47 -1.43 3.48 -6.57
C VAL A 47 -0.79 2.21 -7.13
N LEU A 48 -0.41 1.26 -6.28
CA LEU A 48 0.19 -0.02 -6.69
C LEU A 48 -0.80 -0.90 -7.47
N GLU A 49 -2.08 -0.85 -7.14
CA GLU A 49 -3.15 -1.57 -7.83
C GLU A 49 -3.38 -1.01 -9.24
N ILE A 50 -3.43 0.32 -9.38
CA ILE A 50 -3.50 1.00 -10.70
C ILE A 50 -2.29 0.61 -11.57
N ARG A 51 -1.11 0.52 -10.96
CA ARG A 51 0.13 0.06 -11.62
C ARG A 51 0.19 -1.46 -11.84
N ARG A 52 -0.85 -2.20 -11.45
CA ARG A 52 -0.95 -3.67 -11.55
C ARG A 52 0.16 -4.43 -10.83
N VAL A 53 0.76 -3.83 -9.79
CA VAL A 53 1.76 -4.48 -8.93
C VAL A 53 1.07 -5.35 -7.88
N VAL A 54 -0.07 -4.89 -7.36
CA VAL A 54 -0.89 -5.62 -6.38
C VAL A 54 -2.32 -5.78 -6.89
N THR A 55 -3.03 -6.74 -6.31
CA THR A 55 -4.47 -6.91 -6.46
C THR A 55 -5.12 -6.99 -5.08
N ARG A 56 -6.36 -6.51 -4.99
CA ARG A 56 -7.17 -6.56 -3.77
C ARG A 56 -8.41 -7.43 -3.99
N SER A 57 -8.60 -8.39 -3.10
CA SER A 57 -9.77 -9.26 -3.08
C SER A 57 -10.97 -8.57 -2.41
N ARG A 58 -12.17 -9.10 -2.60
CA ARG A 58 -13.42 -8.55 -2.03
C ARG A 58 -13.47 -8.62 -0.50
N ASP A 59 -12.78 -9.57 0.09
CA ASP A 59 -12.62 -9.78 1.53
C ASP A 59 -11.47 -8.95 2.13
N GLY A 60 -10.83 -8.09 1.34
CA GLY A 60 -9.88 -7.08 1.83
C GLY A 60 -8.43 -7.55 1.95
N TRP A 61 -8.11 -8.72 1.38
CA TRP A 61 -6.71 -9.15 1.22
C TRP A 61 -6.06 -8.44 0.05
N VAL A 62 -4.79 -8.15 0.21
CA VAL A 62 -3.92 -7.57 -0.80
C VAL A 62 -2.82 -8.58 -1.09
N SER A 63 -2.55 -8.81 -2.36
CA SER A 63 -1.53 -9.75 -2.83
C SER A 63 -0.73 -9.12 -3.97
N LEU A 64 0.51 -9.56 -4.16
CA LEU A 64 1.26 -9.22 -5.37
C LEU A 64 0.59 -9.87 -6.59
N CYS A 65 0.54 -9.14 -7.69
CA CYS A 65 0.19 -9.73 -8.98
C CYS A 65 1.30 -10.70 -9.39
N LYS A 66 0.94 -11.93 -9.74
CA LYS A 66 1.91 -12.88 -10.33
C LYS A 66 2.29 -12.37 -11.72
N SER A 67 3.58 -12.17 -11.96
CA SER A 67 4.12 -11.93 -13.30
C SER A 67 4.10 -13.20 -14.13
#